data_AF-A0A7X9I6D7-F1
#
_entry.id   AF-A0A7X9I6D7-F1
#
_cell.length_a   1.000
_cell.length_b   1.000
_cell.length_c   1.000
_cell.angle_alpha   90.00
_cell.angle_beta   90.00
_cell.angle_gamma   90.00
#
_symmetry.space_group_name_H-M   'P 1'
#
loop_
_entity.id
_entity.type
_entity.pdbx_description
1 polymer ?
#
loop_
_entity_poly.entity_id
_entity_poly.type
_entity_poly.pdbx_seq_one_letter_code
_entity_poly.pdbx_strand_id
1 'polypeptide(L)'
;MLNNLSNYFLKNRKRSALIFSSLVFFFFSLCFLPGQTKLANTYSSGLGAPDTHFLYTPADLYRMAEVYGREGRTAYVKARWTFDLAFPIIYTSFLTIALSWFEERVLPVGSEWRTANVLPLFAMLFDLLENSCTTLVFIHYPAPSTLFCMAAPFFTLVKWVCVGSSFLLLVLFMIGSLFVRYLENH
;
A
#
# COMPACT_ATOMS: atom_id res chain seq x y z
N MET A 1 -4.42 13.15 -18.22
CA MET A 1 -3.76 11.84 -18.08
C MET A 1 -4.48 10.93 -17.08
N LEU A 2 -4.67 11.36 -15.82
CA LEU A 2 -5.35 10.56 -14.78
C LEU A 2 -6.77 10.12 -15.17
N ASN A 3 -7.58 11.02 -15.75
CA ASN A 3 -8.94 10.69 -16.20
C ASN A 3 -8.95 9.60 -17.27
N ASN A 4 -7.99 9.60 -18.20
CA ASN A 4 -7.89 8.58 -19.24
C ASN A 4 -7.56 7.21 -18.63
N LEU A 5 -6.65 7.19 -17.65
CA LEU A 5 -6.26 5.97 -16.95
C LEU A 5 -7.40 5.41 -16.10
N SER A 6 -8.10 6.27 -15.35
CA SER A 6 -9.29 5.87 -14.61
C SER A 6 -10.37 5.30 -15.54
N ASN A 7 -10.67 6.00 -16.63
CA ASN A 7 -11.67 5.56 -17.61
C ASN A 7 -11.30 4.20 -18.23
N TYR A 8 -10.00 3.94 -18.43
CA TYR A 8 -9.54 2.63 -18.86
C TYR A 8 -9.87 1.54 -17.84
N PHE A 9 -9.62 1.75 -16.54
CA PHE A 9 -9.98 0.77 -15.51
C PHE A 9 -11.49 0.56 -15.38
N LEU A 10 -12.26 1.65 -15.41
CA LEU A 10 -13.72 1.62 -15.37
C LEU A 10 -14.29 0.81 -16.54
N LYS A 11 -13.79 1.04 -17.77
CA LYS A 11 -14.23 0.33 -18.98
C LYS A 11 -13.90 -1.16 -18.96
N ASN A 12 -12.78 -1.55 -18.34
CA ASN A 12 -12.31 -2.94 -18.31
C ASN A 12 -12.69 -3.70 -17.03
N ARG A 13 -13.54 -3.12 -16.17
CA ARG A 13 -13.97 -3.76 -14.92
C ARG A 13 -14.72 -5.07 -15.19
N LYS A 14 -14.41 -6.12 -14.42
CA LYS A 14 -15.09 -7.42 -14.49
C LYS A 14 -15.38 -7.93 -13.09
N ARG A 15 -16.55 -8.54 -12.90
CA ARG A 15 -16.93 -9.16 -11.61
C ARG A 15 -15.94 -10.25 -11.21
N SER A 16 -15.51 -11.07 -12.17
CA SER A 16 -14.52 -12.12 -11.95
C SER A 16 -13.18 -11.56 -11.51
N ALA A 17 -12.74 -10.44 -12.10
CA ALA A 17 -11.51 -9.76 -11.69
C ALA A 17 -11.60 -9.20 -10.26
N LEU A 18 -12.77 -8.65 -9.87
CA LEU A 18 -13.00 -8.23 -8.48
C LEU A 18 -12.91 -9.40 -7.51
N ILE A 19 -13.62 -10.50 -7.79
CA ILE A 19 -13.62 -11.69 -6.92
C ILE A 19 -12.21 -12.25 -6.82
N PHE A 20 -11.53 -12.44 -7.95
CA PHE A 20 -10.18 -12.98 -7.99
C PHE A 20 -9.18 -12.10 -7.23
N SER A 21 -9.15 -10.79 -7.51
CA SER A 21 -8.23 -9.87 -6.80
C SER A 21 -8.53 -9.78 -5.31
N SER A 22 -9.80 -9.85 -4.90
CA SER A 22 -10.19 -9.91 -3.48
C SER A 22 -9.67 -11.18 -2.83
N LEU A 23 -9.89 -12.34 -3.45
CA LEU A 23 -9.41 -13.63 -2.93
C LEU A 23 -7.89 -13.63 -2.79
N VAL A 24 -7.15 -13.14 -3.80
CA VAL A 24 -5.69 -13.02 -3.74
C VAL A 24 -5.26 -12.07 -2.62
N PHE A 25 -5.88 -10.91 -2.50
CA PHE A 25 -5.55 -9.93 -1.46
C PHE A 25 -5.78 -10.48 -0.05
N PHE A 26 -6.94 -11.08 0.21
CA PHE A 26 -7.25 -11.63 1.53
C PHE A 26 -6.43 -12.89 1.83
N PHE A 27 -6.24 -13.79 0.86
CA PHE A 27 -5.39 -14.97 1.04
C PHE A 27 -3.95 -14.56 1.35
N PHE A 28 -3.39 -13.64 0.57
CA PHE A 28 -2.05 -13.11 0.85
C PHE A 28 -2.01 -12.48 2.24
N SER A 29 -2.91 -11.56 2.54
CA SER A 29 -2.91 -10.85 3.83
C SER A 29 -3.01 -11.79 5.04
N LEU A 30 -3.87 -12.82 4.97
CA LEU A 30 -4.09 -13.74 6.09
C LEU A 30 -3.00 -14.78 6.24
N CYS A 31 -2.46 -15.32 5.14
CA CYS A 31 -1.50 -16.41 5.21
C CYS A 31 -0.04 -15.93 5.34
N PHE A 32 0.26 -14.73 4.83
CA PHE A 32 1.64 -14.29 4.60
C PHE A 32 2.09 -13.16 5.54
N LEU A 33 1.21 -12.21 5.88
CA LEU A 33 1.58 -11.09 6.77
C LEU A 33 1.94 -11.52 8.20
N PRO A 34 1.23 -12.46 8.88
CA PRO A 34 1.58 -12.86 10.24
C PRO A 34 3.00 -13.44 10.34
N GLY A 35 3.42 -14.19 9.32
CA GLY A 35 4.77 -14.75 9.24
C GLY A 35 5.84 -13.67 9.11
N GLN A 36 5.59 -12.64 8.28
CA GLN A 36 6.52 -11.53 8.13
C GLN A 36 6.62 -10.67 9.38
N THR A 37 5.51 -10.36 10.03
CA THR A 37 5.52 -9.63 11.31
C THR A 37 6.35 -10.37 12.36
N LYS A 38 6.22 -11.70 12.43
CA LYS A 38 7.02 -12.52 13.34
C LYS A 38 8.51 -12.47 13.01
N LEU A 39 8.88 -12.59 11.73
CA LEU A 39 10.28 -12.49 11.28
C LEU A 39 10.89 -11.12 11.56
N ALA A 40 10.14 -10.04 11.28
CA ALA A 40 10.57 -8.68 11.57
C ALA A 40 10.79 -8.46 13.08
N ASN A 41 9.93 -9.03 13.92
CA ASN A 41 10.05 -8.93 15.38
C ASN A 41 11.28 -9.64 15.95
N THR A 42 11.76 -10.71 15.30
CA THR A 42 12.98 -11.42 15.73
C THR A 42 14.20 -10.50 15.71
N TYR A 43 14.31 -9.64 14.69
CA TYR A 43 15.49 -8.78 14.50
C TYR A 43 15.29 -7.35 15.00
N SER A 44 14.04 -6.89 15.13
CA SER A 44 13.75 -5.50 15.52
C SER A 44 13.81 -5.23 17.02
N SER A 45 13.97 -6.26 17.85
CA SER A 45 13.88 -6.15 19.32
C SER A 45 12.63 -5.39 19.79
N GLY A 46 11.51 -5.54 19.06
CA GLY A 46 10.24 -4.88 19.36
C GLY A 46 10.06 -3.49 18.76
N LEU A 47 11.04 -2.94 18.03
CA LEU A 47 10.88 -1.67 17.30
C LEU A 47 10.02 -1.82 16.03
N GLY A 48 9.76 -3.05 15.57
CA GLY A 48 9.04 -3.30 14.32
C GLY A 48 9.84 -2.85 13.09
N ALA A 49 9.19 -2.93 11.93
CA ALA A 49 9.75 -2.48 10.66
C ALA A 49 9.28 -1.05 10.34
N PRO A 50 10.07 -0.22 9.63
CA PRO A 50 9.73 1.18 9.34
C PRO A 50 8.34 1.39 8.74
N ASP A 51 7.93 0.52 7.83
CA ASP A 51 6.63 0.54 7.16
C ASP A 51 5.45 0.17 8.05
N THR A 52 5.68 -0.49 9.20
CA THR A 52 4.63 -0.78 10.18
C THR A 52 4.26 0.44 11.03
N HIS A 53 5.04 1.52 10.91
CA HIS A 53 4.77 2.80 11.56
C HIS A 53 4.07 3.74 10.58
N PHE A 54 3.10 4.52 11.09
CA PHE A 54 2.47 5.57 10.30
C PHE A 54 3.39 6.80 10.17
N LEU A 55 4.13 7.13 11.23
CA LEU A 55 5.08 8.23 11.32
C LEU A 55 6.30 7.79 12.12
N TYR A 56 7.49 8.19 11.67
CA TYR A 56 8.75 8.02 12.39
C TYR A 56 9.76 9.08 11.93
N THR A 57 10.84 9.28 12.69
CA THR A 57 11.90 10.25 12.36
C THR A 57 13.08 9.58 11.67
N PRO A 58 13.95 10.35 10.98
CA PRO A 58 15.22 9.82 10.46
C PRO A 58 16.09 9.15 11.53
N ALA A 59 16.05 9.67 12.77
CA ALA A 59 16.77 9.09 13.90
C ALA A 59 16.18 7.74 14.33
N ASP A 60 14.85 7.58 14.29
CA ASP A 60 14.21 6.29 14.54
C ASP A 60 14.63 5.25 13.51
N LEU A 61 14.67 5.63 12.23
CA LEU A 61 15.11 4.74 11.15
C LEU A 61 16.57 4.30 11.32
N TYR A 62 17.44 5.23 11.71
CA TYR A 62 18.83 4.91 12.03
C TYR A 62 18.92 3.94 13.21
N ARG A 63 18.16 4.20 14.29
CA ARG A 63 18.09 3.34 15.47
C ARG A 63 17.57 1.94 15.14
N MET A 64 16.58 1.82 14.25
CA MET A 64 16.12 0.52 13.75
C MET A 64 17.27 -0.20 13.04
N ALA A 65 17.98 0.46 12.12
CA ALA A 65 19.12 -0.16 11.43
C ALA A 65 20.23 -0.60 12.41
N GLU A 66 20.49 0.17 13.46
CA GLU A 66 21.42 -0.20 14.54
C GLU A 66 20.99 -1.47 15.27
N VAL A 67 19.76 -1.47 15.82
CA VAL A 67 19.19 -2.56 16.62
C VAL A 67 19.10 -3.85 15.82
N TYR A 68 18.75 -3.78 14.53
CA TYR A 68 18.68 -4.94 13.66
C TYR A 68 20.00 -5.69 13.51
N GLY A 69 21.14 -5.03 13.75
CA GLY A 69 22.46 -5.63 13.57
C GLY A 69 22.71 -6.06 12.12
N ARG A 70 23.87 -6.70 11.87
CA ARG A 70 24.25 -7.07 10.49
C ARG A 70 23.29 -8.08 9.86
N GLU A 71 22.92 -9.11 10.62
CA GLU A 71 22.04 -10.19 10.13
C GLU A 71 20.62 -9.69 9.90
N GLY A 72 20.05 -8.95 10.86
CA GLY A 72 18.72 -8.39 10.73
C GLY A 72 18.62 -7.38 9.59
N ARG A 73 19.64 -6.54 9.38
CA ARG A 73 19.65 -5.62 8.23
C ARG A 73 19.66 -6.37 6.89
N THR A 74 20.42 -7.46 6.79
CA THR A 74 20.45 -8.31 5.59
C THR A 74 19.10 -8.98 5.35
N ALA A 75 18.47 -9.52 6.41
CA ALA A 75 17.15 -10.13 6.35
C ALA A 75 16.08 -9.10 5.95
N TYR A 76 16.14 -7.89 6.50
CA TYR A 76 15.24 -6.79 6.18
C TYR A 76 15.31 -6.40 4.71
N VAL A 77 16.53 -6.17 4.18
CA VAL A 77 16.72 -5.84 2.76
C VAL A 77 16.18 -6.96 1.86
N LYS A 78 16.42 -8.22 2.23
CA LYS A 78 15.87 -9.36 1.47
C LYS A 78 14.34 -9.36 1.47
N ALA A 79 13.69 -9.07 2.60
CA ALA A 79 12.24 -9.00 2.69
C ALA A 79 11.67 -7.90 1.77
N ARG A 80 12.30 -6.72 1.75
CA ARG A 80 11.91 -5.57 0.91
C ARG A 80 11.83 -5.87 -0.58
N TRP A 81 12.73 -6.72 -1.07
CA TRP A 81 12.85 -7.06 -2.49
C TRP A 81 12.33 -8.46 -2.84
N THR A 82 11.60 -9.10 -1.93
CA THR A 82 10.94 -10.37 -2.20
C THR A 82 9.46 -10.28 -1.85
N PHE A 83 9.16 -10.36 -0.56
CA PHE A 83 7.81 -10.34 -0.05
C PHE A 83 7.13 -8.99 -0.24
N ASP A 84 7.79 -7.91 0.19
CA ASP A 84 7.21 -6.56 0.15
C ASP A 84 7.20 -5.97 -1.26
N LEU A 85 7.78 -6.66 -2.25
CA LEU A 85 7.58 -6.30 -3.64
C LEU A 85 6.24 -6.82 -4.17
N ALA A 86 5.80 -7.99 -3.68
CA ALA A 86 4.53 -8.60 -4.09
C ALA A 86 3.32 -7.88 -3.47
N PHE A 87 3.43 -7.46 -2.20
CA PHE A 87 2.29 -6.89 -1.48
C PHE A 87 1.72 -5.60 -2.12
N PRO A 88 2.55 -4.62 -2.56
CA PRO A 88 2.09 -3.44 -3.28
C PRO A 88 1.34 -3.73 -4.55
N ILE A 89 1.81 -4.70 -5.33
CA ILE A 89 1.14 -5.13 -6.56
C ILE A 89 -0.24 -5.73 -6.22
N ILE A 90 -0.31 -6.56 -5.18
CA ILE A 90 -1.53 -7.24 -4.75
C ILE A 90 -2.56 -6.25 -4.23
N TYR A 91 -2.21 -5.40 -3.26
CA TYR A 91 -3.18 -4.44 -2.71
C TYR A 91 -3.60 -3.41 -3.77
N THR A 92 -2.70 -3.00 -4.65
CA THR A 92 -2.99 -2.01 -5.70
C THR A 92 -3.95 -2.58 -6.73
N SER A 93 -3.73 -3.83 -7.15
CA SER A 93 -4.63 -4.52 -8.07
C SER A 93 -6.03 -4.66 -7.47
N PHE A 94 -6.12 -5.11 -6.22
CA PHE A 94 -7.38 -5.23 -5.50
C PHE A 94 -8.10 -3.88 -5.37
N LEU A 95 -7.43 -2.86 -4.81
CA LEU A 95 -8.05 -1.55 -4.57
C LEU A 95 -8.44 -0.86 -5.87
N THR A 96 -7.61 -0.91 -6.92
CA THR A 96 -7.93 -0.30 -8.23
C THR A 96 -9.19 -0.92 -8.84
N ILE A 97 -9.28 -2.26 -8.82
CA ILE A 97 -10.44 -2.99 -9.36
C ILE A 97 -11.69 -2.76 -8.51
N ALA A 98 -11.55 -2.83 -7.18
CA ALA A 98 -12.65 -2.64 -6.25
C ALA A 98 -13.21 -1.22 -6.31
N LEU A 99 -12.35 -0.20 -6.28
CA LEU A 99 -12.74 1.19 -6.47
C LEU A 99 -13.45 1.37 -7.83
N SER A 100 -12.86 0.88 -8.93
CA SER A 100 -13.51 0.96 -10.25
C SER A 100 -14.89 0.30 -10.28
N TRP A 101 -15.09 -0.78 -9.54
CA TRP A 101 -16.36 -1.50 -9.49
C TRP A 101 -17.43 -0.73 -8.72
N PHE A 102 -17.11 -0.19 -7.55
CA PHE A 102 -18.08 0.49 -6.70
C PHE A 102 -18.29 1.96 -7.09
N GLU A 103 -17.23 2.65 -7.49
CA GLU A 103 -17.27 4.05 -7.96
C GLU A 103 -18.24 4.24 -9.14
N GLU A 104 -18.21 3.34 -10.12
CA GLU A 104 -19.16 3.36 -11.26
C GLU A 104 -20.62 3.31 -10.84
N ARG A 105 -20.92 2.60 -9.74
CA ARG A 105 -22.31 2.42 -9.28
C ARG A 105 -22.83 3.64 -8.53
N VAL A 106 -21.94 4.51 -8.07
CA VAL A 106 -22.27 5.65 -7.21
C VAL A 106 -22.15 6.96 -7.97
N LEU A 107 -21.14 7.09 -8.82
CA LEU A 107 -20.83 8.34 -9.51
C LEU A 107 -21.34 8.35 -10.95
N PRO A 108 -22.00 9.43 -11.40
CA PRO A 108 -22.53 9.53 -12.76
C PRO A 108 -21.42 9.54 -13.80
N VAL A 109 -21.75 9.06 -15.01
CA VAL A 109 -20.86 9.12 -16.17
C VAL A 109 -20.48 10.59 -16.43
N GLY A 110 -19.18 10.87 -16.55
CA GLY A 110 -18.64 12.22 -16.77
C GLY A 110 -18.27 13.00 -15.50
N SER A 111 -18.52 12.47 -14.31
CA SER A 111 -18.07 13.11 -13.05
C SER A 111 -16.54 13.18 -12.97
N GLU A 112 -16.00 14.37 -12.65
CA GLU A 112 -14.56 14.58 -12.43
C GLU A 112 -14.03 13.81 -11.22
N TRP A 113 -14.91 13.42 -10.29
CA TRP A 113 -14.59 12.64 -9.12
C TRP A 113 -14.37 11.15 -9.42
N ARG A 114 -14.55 10.74 -10.68
CA ARG A 114 -14.35 9.35 -11.14
C ARG A 114 -12.87 9.00 -11.34
N THR A 115 -12.01 9.29 -10.38
CA THR A 115 -10.56 9.02 -10.44
C THR A 115 -10.02 8.31 -9.21
N ALA A 116 -10.89 7.88 -8.29
CA ALA A 116 -10.48 7.26 -7.05
C ALA A 116 -9.67 5.98 -7.29
N ASN A 117 -10.03 5.23 -8.33
CA ASN A 117 -9.33 4.00 -8.74
C ASN A 117 -7.86 4.19 -9.16
N VAL A 118 -7.37 5.41 -9.37
CA VAL A 118 -5.96 5.69 -9.70
C VAL A 118 -5.12 5.91 -8.43
N LEU A 119 -5.75 6.28 -7.32
CA LEU A 119 -5.08 6.54 -6.05
C LEU A 119 -4.18 5.37 -5.56
N PRO A 120 -4.59 4.10 -5.69
CA PRO A 120 -3.74 2.97 -5.29
C PRO A 120 -2.42 2.88 -6.08
N LEU A 121 -2.35 3.40 -7.30
CA LEU A 121 -1.09 3.42 -8.07
C LEU A 121 -0.06 4.36 -7.43
N PHE A 122 -0.50 5.47 -6.84
CA PHE A 122 0.38 6.34 -6.07
C PHE A 122 0.84 5.67 -4.79
N ALA A 123 -0.06 4.97 -4.09
CA ALA A 123 0.32 4.17 -2.92
C ALA A 123 1.46 3.19 -3.28
N MET A 124 1.31 2.43 -4.37
CA MET A 124 2.33 1.52 -4.86
C MET A 124 3.65 2.22 -5.16
N LEU A 125 3.62 3.36 -5.86
CA LEU A 125 4.81 4.13 -6.19
C LEU A 125 5.57 4.54 -4.92
N PHE A 126 4.87 5.12 -3.94
CA PHE A 126 5.49 5.57 -2.69
C PHE A 126 5.97 4.40 -1.82
N ASP A 127 5.33 3.24 -1.91
CA ASP A 127 5.81 2.00 -1.29
C ASP A 127 7.16 1.56 -1.87
N LEU A 128 7.29 1.50 -3.19
CA LEU A 128 8.55 1.13 -3.83
C LEU A 128 9.68 2.15 -3.56
N LEU A 129 9.34 3.44 -3.52
CA LEU A 129 10.28 4.50 -3.16
C LEU A 129 10.73 4.40 -1.71
N GLU A 130 9.81 4.10 -0.79
CA GLU A 130 10.10 3.85 0.61
C GLU A 130 11.01 2.62 0.78
N ASN A 131 10.67 1.49 0.16
CA ASN A 131 11.46 0.26 0.19
C ASN A 131 12.88 0.50 -0.34
N SER A 132 13.02 1.33 -1.37
CA SER A 132 14.33 1.72 -1.91
C SER A 132 15.12 2.56 -0.91
N CYS A 133 14.51 3.58 -0.31
CA CYS A 133 15.18 4.45 0.65
C CYS A 133 15.59 3.69 1.91
N THR A 134 14.69 2.87 2.49
CA THR A 134 15.01 2.11 3.69
C THR A 134 16.05 1.02 3.42
N THR A 135 16.05 0.42 2.23
CA THR A 135 17.13 -0.47 1.78
C THR A 135 18.48 0.24 1.79
N LEU A 136 18.57 1.44 1.20
CA LEU A 136 19.82 2.20 1.14
C LEU A 136 20.32 2.60 2.52
N VAL A 137 19.41 2.99 3.42
CA VAL A 137 19.77 3.28 4.82
C VAL A 137 20.34 2.05 5.52
N PHE A 138 19.73 0.88 5.33
CA PHE A 138 20.14 -0.35 6.00
C PHE A 138 21.46 -0.92 5.43
N ILE A 139 21.70 -0.82 4.12
CA ILE A 139 22.94 -1.28 3.49
C ILE A 139 24.13 -0.38 3.89
N HIS A 140 23.93 0.94 3.96
CA HIS A 140 25.00 1.91 4.23
C HIS A 140 25.23 2.22 5.71
N TYR A 141 24.53 1.56 6.63
CA TYR A 141 24.81 1.66 8.07
C TYR A 141 26.29 1.31 8.37
N PRO A 142 27.04 2.09 9.19
CA PRO A 142 26.59 3.14 10.11
C PRO A 142 26.61 4.57 9.54
N ALA A 143 26.90 4.76 8.26
CA ALA A 143 26.99 6.09 7.65
C ALA A 143 26.00 6.24 6.46
N PRO A 144 24.68 6.08 6.69
CA PRO A 144 23.70 6.24 5.62
C PRO A 144 23.60 7.71 5.19
N SER A 145 23.25 7.95 3.93
CA SER A 145 23.00 9.30 3.43
C SER A 145 21.79 9.92 4.12
N THR A 146 21.95 11.16 4.60
CA THR A 146 20.88 11.97 5.20
C THR A 146 19.66 12.09 4.28
N LEU A 147 19.88 12.17 2.97
CA LEU A 147 18.80 12.24 1.98
C LEU A 147 17.83 11.05 2.11
N PHE A 148 18.35 9.83 2.16
CA PHE A 148 17.52 8.62 2.24
C PHE A 148 16.89 8.46 3.63
N CYS A 149 17.59 8.86 4.69
CA CYS A 149 17.02 8.88 6.04
C CYS A 149 15.82 9.85 6.17
N MET A 150 15.80 10.95 5.42
CA MET A 150 14.68 11.90 5.39
C MET A 150 13.58 11.49 4.41
N ALA A 151 13.95 10.94 3.24
CA ALA A 151 13.00 10.56 2.21
C ALA A 151 12.13 9.36 2.62
N ALA A 152 12.71 8.37 3.31
CA ALA A 152 11.98 7.17 3.74
C ALA A 152 10.72 7.49 4.60
N PRO A 153 10.81 8.26 5.71
CA PRO A 153 9.62 8.60 6.49
C PRO A 153 8.57 9.40 5.72
N PHE A 154 9.00 10.31 4.83
CA PHE A 154 8.09 11.05 3.97
C PHE A 154 7.32 10.11 3.03
N PHE A 155 8.01 9.19 2.36
CA PHE A 155 7.36 8.20 1.49
C PHE A 155 6.47 7.23 2.28
N THR A 156 6.86 6.83 3.50
CA THR A 156 5.99 6.04 4.39
C THR A 156 4.68 6.77 4.68
N LEU A 157 4.76 8.04 5.06
CA LEU A 157 3.58 8.85 5.36
C LEU A 157 2.65 8.97 4.14
N VAL A 158 3.20 9.38 2.99
CA VAL A 158 2.41 9.58 1.77
C VAL A 158 1.78 8.26 1.31
N LYS A 159 2.54 7.16 1.35
CA LYS A 159 2.01 5.80 1.10
C LYS A 159 0.80 5.53 1.98
N TRP A 160 0.93 5.67 3.30
CA TRP A 160 -0.15 5.33 4.23
C TRP A 160 -1.37 6.22 4.06
N VAL A 161 -1.18 7.51 3.75
CA VAL A 161 -2.28 8.41 3.38
C VAL A 161 -3.00 7.90 2.13
N CYS A 162 -2.27 7.52 1.08
CA CYS A 162 -2.87 6.97 -0.15
C CYS A 162 -3.59 5.64 0.09
N VAL A 163 -2.99 4.70 0.83
CA VAL A 163 -3.60 3.41 1.18
C VAL A 163 -4.86 3.63 2.02
N GLY A 164 -4.76 4.38 3.11
CA GLY A 164 -5.88 4.67 4.01
C GLY A 164 -7.03 5.38 3.29
N SER A 165 -6.73 6.37 2.47
CA SER A 165 -7.73 7.07 1.65
C SER A 165 -8.40 6.14 0.63
N SER A 166 -7.64 5.23 0.02
CA SER A 166 -8.19 4.24 -0.92
C SER A 166 -9.19 3.30 -0.24
N PHE A 167 -8.88 2.81 0.96
CA PHE A 167 -9.81 1.98 1.74
C PHE A 167 -11.03 2.78 2.22
N LEU A 168 -10.84 4.02 2.67
CA LEU A 168 -11.94 4.90 3.07
C LEU A 168 -12.91 5.12 1.91
N LEU A 169 -12.40 5.49 0.73
CA LEU A 169 -13.20 5.67 -0.49
C LEU A 169 -13.91 4.38 -0.89
N LEU A 170 -13.24 3.23 -0.79
CA LEU A 170 -13.85 1.93 -1.07
C LEU A 170 -15.06 1.68 -0.16
N VAL A 171 -14.93 1.90 1.15
CA VAL A 171 -16.05 1.75 2.10
C VAL A 171 -17.19 2.71 1.76
N LEU A 172 -16.88 3.98 1.49
CA LEU A 172 -17.88 4.98 1.14
C LEU A 172 -18.64 4.60 -0.15
N PHE A 173 -17.94 4.13 -1.19
CA PHE A 173 -18.59 3.67 -2.42
C PHE A 173 -19.36 2.36 -2.24
N MET A 174 -18.90 1.45 -1.39
CA MET A 174 -19.67 0.24 -1.05
C MET A 174 -21.01 0.63 -0.40
N ILE A 175 -20.99 1.51 0.61
CA ILE A 175 -22.20 2.02 1.27
C ILE A 175 -23.10 2.76 0.26
N GLY A 176 -22.51 3.67 -0.53
CA GLY A 176 -23.24 4.40 -1.56
C GLY A 176 -23.90 3.47 -2.58
N SER A 177 -23.23 2.39 -2.99
CA SER A 177 -23.78 1.42 -3.95
C SER A 177 -24.97 0.64 -3.39
N LEU A 178 -24.98 0.37 -2.08
CA LEU A 178 -26.12 -0.25 -1.40
C LEU A 178 -27.30 0.74 -1.33
N PHE A 179 -27.02 2.02 -1.07
CA PHE A 179 -28.04 3.06 -1.04
C PHE A 179 -28.68 3.31 -2.41
N VAL A 180 -27.87 3.43 -3.48
CA VAL A 180 -28.38 3.55 -4.86
C VAL A 180 -29.28 2.35 -5.19
N ARG A 181 -28.81 1.13 -4.88
CA ARG A 181 -29.62 -0.08 -5.12
C ARG A 181 -30.91 -0.10 -4.31
N TYR A 182 -30.92 0.41 -3.08
CA TYR A 182 -32.14 0.49 -2.28
C TYR A 182 -33.18 1.41 -2.93
N LEU A 183 -32.75 2.59 -3.39
CA LEU A 183 -33.60 3.56 -4.10
C LEU A 183 -34.10 3.07 -5.46
N GLU A 184 -33.36 2.20 -6.14
CA GLU A 184 -33.83 1.60 -7.41
C GLU A 184 -34.92 0.55 -7.20
N ASN A 185 -35.04 -0.03 -6.01
CA ASN A 185 -35.98 -1.11 -5.70
C ASN A 185 -37.26 -0.64 -4.98
N HIS A 186 -37.38 0.65 -4.63
CA HIS A 186 -38.51 1.24 -3.91
C HIS A 186 -38.91 2.57 -4.55
#